data_AF-A0A832C8B7-F1
#
_entry.id   AF-A0A832C8B7-F1
#
_cell.length_a   1.000
_cell.length_b   1.000
_cell.length_c   1.000
_cell.angle_alpha   90.00
_cell.angle_beta   90.00
_cell.angle_gamma   90.00
#
_symmetry.space_group_name_H-M   'P 1'
#
loop_
_entity.id
_entity.type
_entity.pdbx_description
1 polymer ?
#
loop_
_entity_poly.entity_id
_entity_poly.type
_entity_poly.pdbx_seq_one_letter_code
_entity_poly.pdbx_strand_id
1 'polypeptide(L)' 'ADALIVVTEWNEFRRPNFDRIKQLMRSPVIFDGRNLYDPKLMRERGFIYYGIGRP' A
#
# COMPACT_ATOMS: atom_id res chain seq x y z
N ALA A 1 0.82 -6.49 11.59
CA ALA A 1 2.00 -5.63 11.34
C ALA A 1 1.61 -4.16 11.47
N ASP A 2 2.55 -3.27 11.75
CA ASP A 2 2.29 -1.82 11.93
C ASP A 2 2.29 -1.04 10.60
N ALA A 3 3.05 -1.50 9.59
CA ALA A 3 3.07 -0.94 8.24
C ALA A 3 3.41 -2.02 7.18
N LEU A 4 3.12 -1.73 5.91
CA LEU A 4 3.52 -2.51 4.73
C LEU A 4 4.49 -1.67 3.89
N ILE A 5 5.61 -2.27 3.48
CA ILE A 5 6.63 -1.59 2.67
C ILE A 5 6.86 -2.38 1.38
N VAL A 6 6.65 -1.73 0.22
CA VAL A 6 6.94 -2.31 -1.10
C VAL A 6 8.35 -1.89 -1.52
N VAL A 7 9.27 -2.85 -1.50
CA VAL A 7 10.69 -2.63 -1.85
C VAL A 7 11.07 -3.24 -3.20
N THR A 8 10.19 -4.04 -3.79
CA THR A 8 10.39 -4.71 -5.10
C THR A 8 9.09 -4.68 -5.90
N GLU A 9 9.21 -4.68 -7.23
CA GLU A 9 8.11 -4.46 -8.18
C GLU A 9 7.55 -5.76 -8.80
N TRP A 10 7.70 -6.89 -8.11
CA TRP A 10 7.20 -8.19 -8.55
C TRP A 10 5.69 -8.14 -8.83
N ASN A 11 5.26 -8.89 -9.85
CA ASN A 11 3.90 -8.81 -10.38
C ASN A 11 2.83 -9.21 -9.36
N GLU A 12 3.17 -10.13 -8.48
CA GLU A 12 2.37 -10.63 -7.36
C GLU A 12 1.93 -9.50 -6.43
N PHE A 13 2.72 -8.42 -6.33
CA PHE A 13 2.39 -7.26 -5.50
C PHE A 13 1.55 -6.22 -6.23
N ARG A 14 1.26 -6.34 -7.52
CA ARG A 14 0.50 -5.29 -8.24
C ARG A 14 -0.99 -5.29 -7.93
N ARG A 15 -1.56 -6.43 -7.54
CA ARG A 15 -3.01 -6.61 -7.32
C ARG A 15 -3.31 -7.47 -6.08
N PRO A 16 -2.84 -7.07 -4.89
CA PRO A 16 -3.12 -7.84 -3.68
C PRO A 16 -4.56 -7.65 -3.22
N ASN A 17 -5.03 -8.56 -2.35
CA ASN A 17 -6.28 -8.37 -1.64
C ASN A 17 -6.09 -7.34 -0.51
N PHE A 18 -6.35 -6.07 -0.81
CA PHE A 18 -6.19 -4.96 0.13
C PHE A 18 -7.11 -5.07 1.35
N ASP A 19 -8.33 -5.61 1.21
CA ASP A 19 -9.25 -5.78 2.34
C ASP A 19 -8.68 -6.76 3.36
N ARG A 20 -8.12 -7.88 2.87
CA ARG A 20 -7.44 -8.86 3.72
C ARG A 20 -6.20 -8.26 4.38
N ILE A 21 -5.40 -7.49 3.65
CA ILE A 21 -4.23 -6.81 4.20
C ILE A 21 -4.66 -5.87 5.34
N LYS A 22 -5.68 -5.03 5.11
CA LYS A 22 -6.18 -4.07 6.10
C LYS A 22 -6.59 -4.76 7.41
N GLN A 23 -7.26 -5.91 7.33
CA GLN A 23 -7.67 -6.69 8.50
C GLN A 23 -6.51 -7.27 9.32
N LEU A 24 -5.36 -7.53 8.69
CA LEU A 24 -4.18 -8.11 9.33
C LEU A 24 -3.22 -7.05 9.90
N MET A 25 -3.48 -5.77 9.63
CA MET A 25 -2.64 -4.65 10.06
C MET A 25 -3.18 -4.01 11.34
N ARG A 26 -2.27 -3.59 12.22
CA ARG A 26 -2.60 -2.76 13.39
C ARG A 26 -2.93 -1.33 12.97
N SER A 27 -2.23 -0.84 11.95
CA SER A 27 -2.47 0.46 11.33
C SER A 27 -2.35 0.31 9.82
N PRO A 28 -3.31 0.79 9.01
CA PRO A 28 -3.32 0.58 7.56
C PRO A 28 -2.38 1.58 6.86
N VAL A 29 -1.08 1.47 7.10
CA VAL A 29 -0.05 2.35 6.55
C VAL A 29 0.78 1.62 5.49
N ILE A 30 0.87 2.19 4.29
CA ILE A 30 1.66 1.65 3.17
C ILE A 30 2.74 2.65 2.75
N PHE A 31 3.98 2.19 2.71
CA PHE A 31 5.10 2.86 2.04
C PHE A 31 5.41 2.12 0.75
N ASP A 32 5.14 2.75 -0.39
CA ASP A 32 5.36 2.15 -1.71
C ASP A 32 6.59 2.77 -2.38
N GLY A 33 7.73 2.10 -2.19
CA GLY A 33 9.00 2.49 -2.80
C GLY A 33 9.05 2.29 -4.32
N ARG A 34 8.06 1.60 -4.89
CA ARG A 34 7.99 1.24 -6.31
C ARG A 34 6.81 1.89 -7.03
N ASN A 35 6.00 2.68 -6.32
CA ASN A 35 4.87 3.41 -6.86
C ASN A 35 3.87 2.52 -7.64
N LEU A 36 3.68 1.27 -7.18
CA LEU A 36 2.80 0.27 -7.76
C LEU A 36 1.32 0.64 -7.62
N TYR A 37 0.96 1.34 -6.55
CA TYR A 37 -0.44 1.64 -6.24
C TYR A 37 -0.81 3.09 -6.58
N ASP A 38 -2.09 3.30 -6.88
CA ASP A 38 -2.64 4.64 -7.08
C ASP A 38 -2.91 5.32 -5.72
N PRO A 39 -2.34 6.52 -5.45
CA PRO A 39 -2.50 7.18 -4.15
C PRO A 39 -3.95 7.51 -3.80
N LYS A 40 -4.76 7.92 -4.79
CA LYS A 40 -6.16 8.29 -4.57
C LYS A 40 -6.97 7.06 -4.17
N LEU A 41 -6.79 5.96 -4.89
CA LEU A 41 -7.46 4.70 -4.61
C LEU A 41 -7.07 4.11 -3.26
N MET A 42 -5.81 4.23 -2.84
CA MET A 42 -5.37 3.78 -1.52
C MET A 42 -6.00 4.60 -0.40
N ARG A 43 -6.08 5.93 -0.57
CA ARG A 43 -6.76 6.83 0.37
C ARG A 43 -8.25 6.56 0.47
N GLU A 44 -8.94 6.35 -0.66
CA GLU A 44 -10.35 5.98 -0.71
C GLU A 44 -10.62 4.64 0.02
N ARG A 45 -9.68 3.70 -0.04
CA ARG A 45 -9.74 2.44 0.73
C ARG A 45 -9.37 2.59 2.20
N GLY A 46 -9.03 3.80 2.65
CA GLY A 46 -8.68 4.12 4.03
C GLY A 46 -7.30 3.62 4.44
N PHE A 47 -6.35 3.57 3.51
CA PHE A 47 -4.93 3.44 3.81
C PHE A 47 -4.28 4.82 3.91
N ILE A 48 -3.35 4.96 4.84
CA ILE A 48 -2.35 6.03 4.80
C ILE A 48 -1.28 5.56 3.81
N TYR A 49 -1.13 6.29 2.70
CA TYR A 49 -0.27 5.89 1.59
C TYR A 49 0.84 6.91 1.36
N TYR A 50 2.08 6.42 1.30
CA TYR A 50 3.27 7.19 0.96
C TYR A 50 3.92 6.57 -0.27
N GLY A 51 3.97 7.32 -1.38
CA GLY A 51 4.72 6.97 -2.58
C GLY A 51 5.97 7.83 -2.73
N ILE A 52 6.91 7.41 -3.57
CA ILE A 52 8.11 8.20 -3.87
C ILE A 52 7.77 9.27 -4.90
N GLY A 53 8.01 10.55 -4.56
CA GLY A 53 7.79 11.68 -5.47
C GLY A 53 6.32 11.90 -5.84
N ARG A 54 5.38 11.49 -4.99
CA ARG A 54 3.93 11.66 -5.19
C ARG A 54 3.30 12.44 -4.03
N PRO A 55 2.38 13.40 -4.31
CA PRO A 55 1.68 14.18 -3.29
C PRO A 55 0.58 13.37 -2.59
#